data_AF-A0A952PF49-F1
#
_entry.id   AF-A0A952PF49-F1
#
_cell.length_a   1.000
_cell.length_b   1.000
_cell.length_c   1.000
_cell.angle_alpha   90.00
_cell.angle_beta   90.00
_cell.angle_gamma   90.00
#
_symmetry.space_group_name_H-M   'P 1'
#
loop_
_entity.id
_entity.type
_entity.pdbx_description
1 polymer ?
#
loop_
_entity_poly.entity_id
_entity_poly.type
_entity_poly.pdbx_seq_one_letter_code
_entity_poly.pdbx_strand_id
1 'polypeptide(L)'
;MSSFVYNAAKLGLLLDGFNLEEDDFKVALLGPGYTPDPDGQAFFSDISAEASGTGYTAGGQSLQNAALVRDDANDRVLLSADGLIWTVATFVTKGALIYKSSGDPATSPLLAFIDFEEELECAGEDFVLQWHENGILALGD
;
A
#
# COMPACT_ATOMS: atom_id res chain seq x y z
N MET A 1 5.35 -10.50 9.60
CA MET A 1 4.75 -11.32 8.52
C MET A 1 5.42 -10.91 7.22
N SER A 2 5.37 -11.71 6.17
CA SER A 2 5.86 -11.25 4.86
C SER A 2 4.78 -10.41 4.19
N SER A 3 5.17 -9.40 3.42
CA SER A 3 4.30 -8.64 2.52
C SER A 3 3.43 -9.56 1.64
N PHE A 4 2.18 -9.17 1.38
CA PHE A 4 1.24 -9.99 0.63
C PHE A 4 0.19 -9.16 -0.13
N VAL A 5 -0.47 -9.82 -1.09
CA VAL A 5 -1.61 -9.30 -1.85
C VAL A 5 -2.89 -9.90 -1.30
N TYR A 6 -3.92 -9.07 -1.06
CA TYR A 6 -5.21 -9.55 -0.53
C TYR A 6 -5.87 -10.51 -1.51
N ASN A 7 -6.56 -11.53 -0.99
CA ASN A 7 -7.21 -12.52 -1.86
C ASN A 7 -8.37 -11.92 -2.66
N ALA A 8 -9.11 -10.96 -2.06
CA ALA A 8 -10.08 -10.14 -2.78
C ALA A 8 -9.43 -9.34 -3.93
N ALA A 9 -8.21 -8.82 -3.73
CA ALA A 9 -7.48 -8.09 -4.75
C ALA A 9 -7.07 -8.97 -5.93
N LYS A 10 -6.56 -10.18 -5.65
CA LYS A 10 -6.19 -11.16 -6.69
C LYS A 10 -7.38 -11.49 -7.58
N LEU A 11 -8.56 -11.69 -6.97
CA LEU A 11 -9.78 -11.93 -7.72
C LEU A 11 -10.19 -10.69 -8.54
N GLY A 12 -10.11 -9.50 -7.94
CA GLY A 12 -10.40 -8.24 -8.62
C GLY A 12 -9.50 -7.99 -9.83
N LEU A 13 -8.20 -8.28 -9.73
CA LEU A 13 -7.26 -8.15 -10.84
C LEU A 13 -7.62 -9.04 -12.04
N LEU A 14 -8.31 -10.17 -11.81
CA LEU A 14 -8.75 -11.09 -12.87
C LEU A 14 -10.15 -10.78 -13.41
N LEU A 15 -10.97 -10.01 -12.67
CA LEU A 15 -12.36 -9.71 -13.00
C LEU A 15 -12.60 -8.23 -13.33
N ASP A 16 -11.55 -7.47 -13.65
CA ASP A 16 -11.60 -6.03 -14.00
C ASP A 16 -11.98 -5.10 -12.82
N GLY A 17 -11.74 -5.53 -11.58
CA GLY A 17 -11.96 -4.71 -10.39
C GLY A 17 -10.91 -3.62 -10.18
N PHE A 18 -9.74 -3.77 -10.82
CA PHE A 18 -8.62 -2.84 -10.75
C PHE A 18 -8.10 -2.54 -12.14
N ASN A 19 -8.04 -1.25 -12.45
CA ASN A 19 -7.32 -0.69 -13.56
C ASN A 19 -6.06 0.00 -13.00
N LEU A 20 -4.94 -0.69 -13.03
CA LEU A 20 -3.70 -0.25 -12.39
C LEU A 20 -3.07 1.02 -13.01
N GLU A 21 -3.53 1.45 -14.18
CA GLU A 21 -3.05 2.66 -14.87
C GLU A 21 -3.99 3.86 -14.70
N GLU A 22 -5.30 3.62 -14.53
CA GLU A 22 -6.30 4.70 -14.45
C GLU A 22 -6.91 4.89 -13.05
N ASP A 23 -6.89 3.86 -12.19
CA ASP A 23 -7.45 3.98 -10.85
C ASP A 23 -6.53 4.78 -9.91
N ASP A 24 -7.16 5.51 -9.00
CA ASP A 24 -6.45 6.22 -7.93
C ASP A 24 -6.04 5.24 -6.82
N PHE A 25 -4.73 5.01 -6.68
CA PHE A 25 -4.19 4.23 -5.57
C PHE A 25 -3.65 5.12 -4.47
N LYS A 26 -3.88 4.72 -3.22
CA LYS A 26 -3.38 5.39 -2.02
C LYS A 26 -2.66 4.41 -1.11
N VAL A 27 -1.75 4.97 -0.31
CA VAL A 27 -0.92 4.25 0.65
C VAL A 27 -1.18 4.79 2.03
N ALA A 28 -1.79 3.97 2.88
CA ALA A 28 -1.97 4.23 4.31
C ALA A 28 -0.86 3.54 5.11
N LEU A 29 -0.34 4.21 6.14
CA LEU A 29 0.61 3.62 7.06
C LEU A 29 -0.14 2.98 8.23
N LEU A 30 0.28 1.78 8.64
CA LEU A 30 -0.40 1.02 9.69
C LEU A 30 0.52 0.88 10.90
N GLY A 31 -0.01 1.25 12.06
CA GLY A 31 0.67 1.20 13.34
C GLY A 31 0.76 -0.22 13.94
N PRO A 32 1.48 -0.36 15.06
CA PRO A 32 1.88 -1.65 15.63
C PRO A 32 0.71 -2.55 16.07
N GLY A 33 -0.49 -2.00 16.28
CA GLY A 33 -1.70 -2.76 16.61
C GLY A 33 -2.36 -3.50 15.43
N TYR A 34 -1.92 -3.26 14.18
CA TYR A 34 -2.61 -3.81 13.01
C TYR A 34 -2.43 -5.33 12.87
N THR A 35 -3.51 -6.07 12.67
CA THR A 35 -3.45 -7.52 12.38
C THR A 35 -3.96 -7.76 10.97
N PRO A 36 -3.07 -7.98 9.98
CA PRO A 36 -3.49 -8.25 8.61
C PRO A 36 -4.23 -9.58 8.51
N ASP A 37 -5.36 -9.58 7.82
CA ASP A 37 -6.13 -10.77 7.46
C ASP A 37 -6.38 -10.77 5.94
N PRO A 38 -5.56 -11.51 5.16
CA PRO A 38 -5.67 -11.54 3.70
C PRO A 38 -6.98 -12.16 3.18
N ASP A 39 -7.71 -12.89 4.02
CA ASP A 39 -8.94 -13.61 3.67
C ASP A 39 -10.19 -12.82 4.08
N GLY A 40 -10.16 -12.16 5.23
CA GLY A 40 -11.29 -11.45 5.81
C GLY A 40 -11.39 -9.97 5.46
N GLN A 41 -10.29 -9.31 5.10
CA GLN A 41 -10.26 -7.88 4.78
C GLN A 41 -10.32 -7.66 3.27
N ALA A 42 -11.27 -6.83 2.82
CA ALA A 42 -11.46 -6.53 1.41
C ALA A 42 -11.50 -5.04 1.10
N PHE A 43 -11.94 -4.21 2.06
CA PHE A 43 -12.10 -2.77 1.89
C PHE A 43 -11.32 -1.97 2.93
N PHE A 44 -11.03 -0.71 2.63
CA PHE A 44 -10.35 0.19 3.55
C PHE A 44 -11.11 0.41 4.87
N SER A 45 -12.44 0.25 4.86
CA SER A 45 -13.26 0.23 6.09
C SER A 45 -12.95 -0.93 7.05
N ASP A 46 -12.36 -2.03 6.57
CA ASP A 46 -12.01 -3.20 7.37
C ASP A 46 -10.68 -3.01 8.13
N ILE A 47 -9.97 -1.93 7.81
CA ILE A 47 -8.64 -1.63 8.33
C ILE A 47 -8.75 -0.95 9.68
N SER A 48 -7.90 -1.39 10.60
CA SER A 48 -7.73 -0.80 11.92
C SER A 48 -6.29 -0.34 12.11
N ALA A 49 -6.05 0.42 13.18
CA ALA A 49 -4.71 0.87 13.56
C ALA A 49 -3.97 1.63 12.45
N GLU A 50 -4.67 2.46 11.67
CA GLU A 50 -4.02 3.45 10.82
C GLU A 50 -3.13 4.36 11.67
N ALA A 51 -1.95 4.68 11.15
CA ALA A 51 -1.04 5.62 11.78
C ALA A 51 -1.74 6.96 12.03
N SER A 52 -1.32 7.63 13.11
CA SER A 52 -1.80 8.97 13.46
C SER A 52 -0.66 9.74 14.10
N GLY A 53 -0.69 11.06 13.94
CA GLY A 53 0.34 11.94 14.47
C GLY A 53 0.63 13.11 13.54
N THR A 54 1.65 13.90 13.91
CA THR A 54 2.05 15.07 13.12
C THR A 54 2.58 14.64 11.76
N GLY A 55 2.28 15.40 10.71
CA GLY A 55 2.73 15.11 9.34
C GLY A 55 1.99 13.97 8.63
N TYR A 56 1.11 13.24 9.32
CA TYR A 56 0.29 12.18 8.74
C TYR A 56 -1.18 12.60 8.58
N THR A 57 -1.76 12.36 7.40
CA THR A 57 -3.18 12.59 7.12
C THR A 57 -3.88 11.24 6.98
N ALA A 58 -5.03 11.08 7.63
CA ALA A 58 -5.83 9.85 7.55
C ALA A 58 -6.24 9.53 6.10
N GLY A 59 -6.26 8.25 5.77
CA GLY A 59 -6.34 7.74 4.39
C GLY A 59 -5.01 7.82 3.63
N GLY A 60 -3.92 8.27 4.26
CA GLY A 60 -2.58 8.29 3.69
C GLY A 60 -2.41 9.15 2.44
N GLN A 61 -1.32 8.90 1.71
CA GLN A 61 -0.92 9.66 0.50
C GLN A 61 -1.27 8.89 -0.79
N SER A 62 -1.53 9.62 -1.87
CA SER A 62 -1.71 9.00 -3.20
C SER A 62 -0.39 8.52 -3.76
N LEU A 63 -0.41 7.35 -4.41
CA LEU A 63 0.70 6.88 -5.23
C LEU A 63 0.93 7.86 -6.37
N GLN A 64 2.20 8.24 -6.59
CA GLN A 64 2.59 9.13 -7.67
C GLN A 64 3.28 8.34 -8.77
N ASN A 65 2.99 8.68 -10.03
CA ASN A 65 3.58 8.05 -11.21
C ASN A 65 3.49 6.51 -11.18
N ALA A 66 2.35 5.98 -10.71
CA ALA A 66 2.09 4.56 -10.76
C ALA A 66 2.04 4.09 -12.23
N ALA A 67 2.81 3.06 -12.56
CA ALA A 67 2.92 2.53 -13.90
C ALA A 67 3.13 1.02 -13.87
N LEU A 68 2.50 0.31 -14.80
CA LEU A 68 2.80 -1.09 -15.07
C LEU A 68 4.02 -1.19 -15.98
N VAL A 69 5.08 -1.80 -15.48
CA VAL A 69 6.30 -2.04 -16.24
C VAL A 69 6.41 -3.53 -16.54
N ARG A 70 6.52 -3.84 -17.82
CA ARG A 70 6.83 -5.20 -18.28
C ARG A 70 8.34 -5.41 -18.24
N ASP A 71 8.78 -6.40 -17.48
CA ASP A 71 10.18 -6.81 -17.36
C ASP A 71 10.37 -8.15 -18.09
N ASP A 72 10.71 -8.05 -19.38
CA ASP A 72 10.96 -9.21 -20.25
C ASP A 72 12.22 -9.98 -19.87
N ALA A 73 13.13 -9.41 -19.07
CA ALA A 73 14.36 -10.08 -18.68
C ALA A 73 14.15 -11.06 -17.51
N ASN A 74 13.13 -10.82 -16.69
CA ASN A 74 12.79 -11.64 -15.52
C ASN A 74 11.36 -12.21 -15.63
N ASP A 75 10.80 -12.28 -16.83
CA ASP A 75 9.47 -12.85 -17.13
C ASP A 75 8.34 -12.37 -16.19
N ARG A 76 8.33 -11.07 -15.84
CA ARG A 76 7.41 -10.51 -14.85
C ARG A 76 6.82 -9.17 -15.25
N VAL A 77 5.67 -8.84 -14.66
CA VAL A 77 5.10 -7.49 -14.70
C VAL A 77 5.16 -6.90 -13.30
N LEU A 78 5.64 -5.66 -13.21
CA LEU A 78 5.79 -4.94 -11.95
C LEU A 78 4.98 -3.65 -11.92
N LEU A 79 4.31 -3.40 -10.80
CA LEU A 79 3.73 -2.09 -10.51
C LEU A 79 4.83 -1.22 -9.90
N SER A 80 5.31 -0.23 -10.64
CA SER A 80 6.24 0.78 -10.15
C SER A 80 5.51 2.05 -9.77
N ALA A 81 6.00 2.78 -8.77
CA ALA A 81 5.57 4.14 -8.49
C ALA A 81 6.73 4.92 -7.86
N ASP A 82 6.57 6.22 -7.70
CA ASP A 82 7.54 7.04 -6.96
C ASP A 82 7.42 6.83 -5.46
N GLY A 83 8.55 6.98 -4.77
CA GLY A 83 8.58 6.97 -3.31
C GLY A 83 7.73 8.09 -2.72
N LEU A 84 7.14 7.82 -1.55
CA LEU A 84 6.29 8.77 -0.84
C LEU A 84 7.06 9.41 0.31
N ILE A 85 6.79 10.69 0.57
CA ILE A 85 7.46 11.48 1.60
C ILE A 85 6.41 12.12 2.51
N TRP A 86 6.46 11.79 3.79
CA TRP A 86 5.74 12.49 4.84
C TRP A 86 6.71 13.42 5.54
N THR A 87 6.58 14.72 5.29
CA THR A 87 7.52 15.72 5.80
C THR A 87 7.24 16.09 7.24
N VAL A 88 8.30 16.29 8.03
CA VAL A 88 8.23 16.67 9.46
C VAL A 88 7.22 15.83 10.22
N ALA A 89 7.37 14.51 10.12
CA ALA A 89 6.39 13.56 10.61
C ALA A 89 6.71 13.05 12.01
N THR A 90 5.68 12.68 12.77
CA THR A 90 5.85 12.05 14.09
C THR A 90 4.78 10.97 14.27
N PHE A 91 5.17 9.72 14.08
CA PHE A 91 4.29 8.55 14.21
C PHE A 91 5.12 7.27 14.34
N VAL A 92 4.45 6.19 14.75
CA VAL A 92 5.00 4.83 14.68
C VAL A 92 4.21 4.04 13.63
N THR A 93 4.92 3.39 12.73
CA THR A 93 4.35 2.54 11.69
C THR A 93 5.08 1.20 11.65
N LYS A 94 4.40 0.14 11.23
CA LYS A 94 4.99 -1.19 10.99
C LYS A 94 4.73 -1.72 9.59
N GLY A 95 4.04 -0.96 8.76
CA GLY A 95 3.73 -1.39 7.41
C GLY A 95 2.99 -0.35 6.60
N ALA A 96 2.93 -0.60 5.30
CA ALA A 96 2.22 0.20 4.33
C ALA A 96 1.11 -0.63 3.68
N LEU A 97 -0.09 -0.07 3.63
CA LEU A 97 -1.26 -0.64 2.98
C LEU A 97 -1.58 0.12 1.72
N ILE A 98 -1.64 -0.58 0.60
CA ILE A 98 -2.02 -0.04 -0.70
C ILE A 98 -3.46 -0.43 -0.99
N TYR A 99 -4.26 0.54 -1.40
CA TYR A 99 -5.67 0.34 -1.73
C TYR A 99 -6.09 1.27 -2.88
N LYS A 100 -7.13 0.86 -3.62
CA LYS A 100 -7.80 1.71 -4.60
C LYS A 100 -8.77 2.62 -3.87
N SER A 101 -8.60 3.93 -4.03
CA SER A 101 -9.44 4.95 -3.43
C SER A 101 -10.66 5.23 -4.31
N SER A 102 -11.85 4.91 -3.81
CA SER A 102 -13.12 5.28 -4.45
C SER A 102 -13.71 6.59 -3.89
N GLY A 103 -13.06 7.19 -2.89
CA GLY A 103 -13.58 8.32 -2.12
C GLY A 103 -14.42 7.92 -0.89
N ASP A 104 -14.83 6.65 -0.78
CA ASP A 104 -15.49 6.09 0.40
C ASP A 104 -14.71 4.85 0.90
N PRO A 105 -14.27 4.81 2.17
CA PRO A 105 -13.60 3.64 2.75
C PRO A 105 -14.33 2.30 2.55
N ALA A 106 -15.67 2.30 2.57
CA ALA A 106 -16.48 1.09 2.44
C ALA A 106 -16.49 0.50 1.03
N THR A 107 -16.13 1.30 0.02
CA THR A 107 -16.06 0.88 -1.38
C THR A 107 -14.64 0.96 -1.95
N SER A 108 -13.65 1.19 -1.09
CA SER A 108 -12.24 1.31 -1.50
C SER A 108 -11.52 -0.02 -1.31
N PRO A 109 -11.34 -0.85 -2.35
CA PRO A 109 -10.83 -2.20 -2.20
C PRO A 109 -9.33 -2.20 -1.92
N LEU A 110 -8.90 -3.12 -1.06
CA LEU A 110 -7.50 -3.33 -0.70
C LEU A 110 -6.75 -4.02 -1.83
N LEU A 111 -5.48 -3.65 -2.02
CA LEU A 111 -4.61 -4.27 -3.03
C LEU A 111 -3.54 -5.13 -2.35
N ALA A 112 -2.65 -4.50 -1.59
CA ALA A 112 -1.49 -5.16 -1.00
C ALA A 112 -1.13 -4.56 0.36
N PHE A 113 -0.54 -5.39 1.21
CA PHE A 113 0.06 -4.98 2.47
C PHE A 113 1.56 -5.29 2.44
N ILE A 114 2.35 -4.30 2.82
CA ILE A 114 3.80 -4.37 2.92
C ILE A 114 4.15 -4.29 4.40
N ASP A 115 4.76 -5.36 4.91
CA ASP A 115 5.27 -5.41 6.28
C ASP A 115 6.69 -4.88 6.29
N PHE A 116 7.00 -3.99 7.24
CA PHE A 116 8.36 -3.48 7.42
C PHE A 116 9.22 -4.40 8.29
N GLU A 117 8.66 -5.50 8.80
CA GLU A 117 9.30 -6.49 9.69
C GLU A 117 9.67 -5.95 11.08
N GLU A 118 9.85 -4.64 11.21
CA GLU A 118 10.06 -3.91 12.45
C GLU A 118 9.17 -2.67 12.56
N GLU A 119 9.04 -2.17 13.80
CA GLU A 119 8.35 -0.91 14.05
C GLU A 119 9.29 0.26 13.74
N LEU A 120 8.88 1.11 12.81
CA LEU A 120 9.59 2.32 12.44
C LEU A 120 8.98 3.51 13.17
N GLU A 121 9.78 4.15 14.01
CA GLU A 121 9.43 5.41 14.66
C GLU A 121 9.99 6.57 13.85
N CYS A 122 9.11 7.50 13.48
CA CYS A 122 9.50 8.80 12.94
C CYS A 122 9.27 9.86 14.02
N ALA A 123 10.27 10.73 14.27
CA ALA A 123 10.24 11.69 15.36
C ALA A 123 10.74 13.08 14.93
N GLY A 124 9.92 13.78 14.15
CA GLY A 124 10.16 15.17 13.74
C GLY A 124 11.03 15.31 12.47
N GLU A 125 11.25 14.21 11.76
CA GLU A 125 12.05 14.12 10.54
C GLU A 125 11.15 13.75 9.34
N ASP A 126 11.72 13.73 8.14
CA ASP A 126 11.02 13.26 6.96
C ASP A 126 10.98 11.72 6.93
N PHE A 127 9.78 11.14 6.82
CA PHE A 127 9.60 9.71 6.59
C PHE A 127 9.49 9.45 5.09
N VAL A 128 10.44 8.70 4.54
CA VAL A 128 10.48 8.35 3.12
C VAL A 128 10.18 6.87 2.95
N LEU A 129 9.06 6.57 2.28
CA LEU A 129 8.74 5.22 1.83
C LEU A 129 9.25 5.05 0.41
N GLN A 130 10.33 4.28 0.26
CA GLN A 130 10.87 3.90 -1.04
C GLN A 130 10.40 2.49 -1.42
N TRP A 131 10.03 2.32 -2.68
CA TRP A 131 9.69 1.01 -3.22
C TRP A 131 10.96 0.26 -3.59
N HIS A 132 10.92 -1.07 -3.47
CA HIS A 132 12.01 -1.90 -3.92
C HIS A 132 12.20 -1.80 -5.44
N GLU A 133 13.42 -2.00 -5.96
CA GLU A 133 13.70 -1.99 -7.42
C GLU A 133 12.88 -3.03 -8.21
N ASN A 134 12.35 -4.02 -7.52
CA ASN A 134 11.46 -5.05 -8.10
C ASN A 134 9.99 -4.59 -8.18
N GLY A 135 9.71 -3.32 -7.88
CA GLY A 135 8.37 -2.75 -7.83
C GLY A 135 7.62 -3.08 -6.54
N ILE A 136 6.40 -2.57 -6.48
CA ILE A 136 5.43 -2.70 -5.38
C ILE A 136 4.74 -4.07 -5.40
N LEU A 137 4.48 -4.56 -6.61
CA LEU A 137 3.81 -5.82 -6.88
C LEU A 137 4.54 -6.49 -8.04
N ALA A 138 4.98 -7.73 -7.89
CA ALA A 138 5.45 -8.55 -8.99
C ALA A 138 4.48 -9.71 -9.22
N LEU A 139 4.05 -9.90 -10.48
CA LEU A 139 3.30 -11.07 -10.93
C LEU A 139 4.17 -11.86 -11.92
N GLY A 140 4.71 -12.98 -11.46
CA GLY A 140 5.67 -13.84 -12.18
C GLY A 140 6.49 -14.67 -11.19
N ASP A 141 7.03 -15.81 -11.63
CA ASP A 141 7.98 -16.62 -10.83
C ASP A 141 9.36 -15.93 -10.69
#